data_AF-A0A7K0IZU4-F1
#
_entry.id   AF-A0A7K0IZU4-F1
#
_cell.length_a   1.000
_cell.length_b   1.000
_cell.length_c   1.000
_cell.angle_alpha   90.00
_cell.angle_beta   90.00
_cell.angle_gamma   90.00
#
_symmetry.space_group_name_H-M   'P 1'
#
loop_
_entity.id
_entity.type
_entity.pdbx_description
1 polymer ?
#
loop_
_entity_poly.entity_id
_entity_poly.type
_entity_poly.pdbx_seq_one_letter_code
_entity_poly.pdbx_strand_id
1 'polypeptide(L)'
;MASKTNEFNPASAAGDPESPFDHGKLLELASTRMPFGKYKGTRLVDLPEGYVVWFAQEGFPSGKLGDMLRTVYEIKVNGLEFLFDSIR
;
A
#
# COMPACT_ATOMS: atom_id res chain seq x y z
N MET A 1 -17.27 -31.82 -27.69
CA MET A 1 -16.23 -30.94 -27.11
C MET A 1 -16.79 -29.52 -27.10
N ALA A 2 -17.34 -29.08 -25.96
CA ALA A 2 -17.90 -27.74 -25.85
C ALA A 2 -16.83 -26.82 -25.25
N SER A 3 -16.25 -25.97 -26.10
CA SER A 3 -15.42 -24.85 -25.68
C SER A 3 -16.30 -23.88 -24.89
N LYS A 4 -16.18 -23.86 -23.57
CA LYS A 4 -16.74 -22.77 -22.78
C LYS A 4 -15.77 -21.60 -22.85
N THR A 5 -16.10 -20.64 -23.72
CA THR A 5 -15.57 -19.28 -23.69
C THR A 5 -15.82 -18.73 -22.30
N ASN A 6 -14.75 -18.49 -21.54
CA ASN A 6 -14.85 -17.88 -20.22
C ASN A 6 -15.13 -16.38 -20.44
N GLU A 7 -16.40 -15.99 -20.28
CA GLU A 7 -16.82 -14.58 -20.34
C GLU A 7 -16.21 -13.83 -19.16
N PHE A 8 -15.34 -12.87 -19.47
CA PHE A 8 -14.82 -11.93 -18.48
C PHE A 8 -15.98 -11.04 -18.02
N ASN A 9 -16.49 -11.30 -16.80
CA ASN A 9 -17.55 -10.51 -16.18
C ASN A 9 -16.93 -9.37 -15.34
N PRO A 10 -17.04 -8.10 -15.76
CA PRO A 10 -16.42 -6.97 -15.05
C PRO A 10 -17.12 -6.63 -13.72
N ALA A 11 -18.25 -7.26 -13.39
CA ALA A 11 -18.98 -7.02 -12.14
C ALA A 11 -18.41 -7.75 -10.91
N SER A 12 -17.39 -8.62 -11.06
CA SER A 12 -16.74 -9.35 -9.96
C SER A 12 -15.66 -8.55 -9.22
N ALA A 13 -15.19 -7.43 -9.79
CA ALA A 13 -14.02 -6.69 -9.30
C ALA A 13 -14.18 -6.04 -7.91
N ALA A 14 -15.38 -6.02 -7.33
CA ALA A 14 -15.64 -5.51 -5.99
C ALA A 14 -15.83 -6.67 -5.00
N GLY A 15 -14.73 -7.34 -4.65
CA GLY A 15 -14.70 -8.26 -3.51
C GLY A 15 -14.63 -9.75 -3.82
N ASP A 16 -13.91 -10.16 -4.87
CA ASP A 16 -13.55 -11.57 -5.07
C ASP A 16 -12.64 -12.06 -3.92
N PRO A 17 -13.07 -13.01 -3.07
CA PRO A 17 -12.25 -13.54 -1.97
C PRO A 17 -11.04 -14.37 -2.46
N GLU A 18 -10.96 -14.66 -3.76
CA GLU A 18 -9.85 -15.37 -4.41
C GLU A 18 -8.89 -14.44 -5.17
N SER A 19 -9.10 -13.12 -5.15
CA SER A 19 -8.14 -12.19 -5.74
C SER A 19 -6.87 -12.16 -4.89
N PRO A 20 -5.68 -12.48 -5.43
CA PRO A 20 -4.42 -12.26 -4.73
C PRO A 20 -4.14 -10.75 -4.52
N PHE A 21 -4.92 -9.88 -5.17
CA PHE A 21 -4.78 -8.43 -5.14
C PHE A 21 -5.94 -7.80 -4.34
N ASP A 22 -5.66 -7.52 -3.06
CA ASP A 22 -6.55 -6.76 -2.19
C ASP A 22 -6.28 -5.25 -2.37
N HIS A 23 -7.09 -4.62 -3.23
CA HIS A 23 -7.01 -3.19 -3.51
C HIS A 23 -7.29 -2.34 -2.27
N GLY A 24 -8.03 -2.86 -1.28
CA GLY A 24 -8.34 -2.15 -0.04
C GLY A 24 -7.10 -1.81 0.79
N LYS A 25 -6.07 -2.66 0.75
CA LYS A 25 -4.80 -2.41 1.46
C LYS A 25 -4.02 -1.24 0.89
N LEU A 26 -4.03 -1.06 -0.44
CA LEU A 26 -3.39 0.08 -1.09
C LEU A 26 -4.09 1.40 -0.74
N LEU A 27 -5.43 1.39 -0.73
CA LEU A 27 -6.23 2.55 -0.32
C LEU A 27 -6.03 2.90 1.15
N GLU A 28 -5.99 1.90 2.03
CA GLU A 28 -5.67 2.10 3.43
C GLU A 28 -4.27 2.69 3.62
N LEU A 29 -3.27 2.14 2.93
CA LEU A 29 -1.89 2.63 2.99
C LEU A 29 -1.77 4.09 2.54
N ALA A 30 -2.44 4.46 1.44
CA ALA A 30 -2.45 5.80 0.88
C ALA A 30 -3.17 6.82 1.79
N SER A 31 -4.23 6.41 2.49
CA SER A 31 -5.02 7.29 3.35
C SER A 31 -4.50 7.39 4.79
N THR A 32 -3.74 6.40 5.25
CA THR A 32 -3.21 6.36 6.62
C THR A 32 -2.25 7.52 6.87
N ARG A 33 -2.41 8.18 8.02
CA ARG A 33 -1.56 9.30 8.45
C ARG A 33 -0.65 8.88 9.59
N MET A 34 0.56 9.43 9.58
CA MET A 34 1.55 9.24 10.62
C MET A 34 1.02 9.78 11.97
N PRO A 35 0.96 8.96 13.03
CA PRO A 35 0.32 9.36 14.30
C PRO A 35 1.22 10.18 15.23
N PHE A 36 2.54 10.18 15.01
CA PHE A 36 3.52 10.84 15.88
C PHE A 36 4.76 11.34 15.12
N GLY A 37 5.70 11.94 15.85
CA GLY A 37 6.98 12.39 15.33
C GLY A 37 6.90 13.66 14.47
N LYS A 38 8.00 13.95 13.77
CA LYS A 38 8.17 15.17 12.96
C LYS A 38 7.11 15.31 11.86
N TYR A 39 6.66 14.19 11.28
CA TYR A 39 5.71 14.16 10.17
C TYR A 39 4.27 13.80 10.61
N LYS A 40 3.94 13.99 11.90
CA LYS A 40 2.58 13.72 12.40
C LYS A 40 1.52 14.39 11.52
N GLY A 41 0.50 13.63 11.14
CA GLY A 41 -0.59 14.06 10.28
C GLY A 41 -0.30 13.95 8.77
N THR A 42 0.93 13.65 8.36
CA THR A 42 1.29 13.39 6.96
C THR A 42 0.87 11.99 6.56
N ARG A 43 0.39 11.77 5.32
CA ARG A 43 0.09 10.42 4.83
C ARG A 43 1.37 9.58 4.78
N LEU A 44 1.28 8.28 5.05
CA LEU A 44 2.46 7.41 5.07
C LEU A 44 3.20 7.40 3.73
N VAL A 45 2.45 7.37 2.62
CA VAL A 45 3.00 7.40 1.26
C VAL A 45 3.70 8.73 0.92
N ASP A 46 3.31 9.82 1.59
CA ASP A 46 3.89 11.16 1.40
C ASP A 46 5.11 11.41 2.30
N LEU A 47 5.49 10.45 3.15
CA LEU A 47 6.66 10.58 4.00
C LEU A 47 7.94 10.68 3.13
N PRO A 48 8.90 11.55 3.48
CA PRO A 48 10.17 11.62 2.77
C PRO A 48 10.90 10.27 2.83
N GLU A 49 11.50 9.84 1.72
CA GLU A 49 12.19 8.55 1.62
C GLU A 49 13.23 8.38 2.74
N GLY A 50 14.09 9.37 2.96
CA GLY A 50 15.10 9.32 4.02
C GLY A 50 14.53 9.11 5.42
N TYR A 51 13.30 9.56 5.69
CA TYR A 51 12.63 9.31 6.97
C TYR A 51 12.19 7.86 7.14
N VAL A 52 11.70 7.26 6.05
CA VAL A 52 11.27 5.86 6.03
C VAL A 52 12.49 4.92 6.03
N VAL A 53 13.56 5.27 5.31
CA VAL A 53 14.84 4.55 5.34
C VAL A 53 15.47 4.58 6.73
N TRP A 54 15.39 5.71 7.44
CA TRP A 54 15.83 5.78 8.84
C TRP A 54 15.09 4.78 9.74
N PHE A 55 13.77 4.62 9.55
CA PHE A 55 13.01 3.58 10.26
C PHE A 55 13.45 2.15 9.89
N ALA A 56 13.89 1.91 8.66
CA ALA A 56 14.43 0.60 8.28
C ALA A 56 15.76 0.29 8.99
N GLN A 57 16.53 1.32 9.38
CA GLN A 57 17.79 1.18 10.11
C GLN A 57 17.56 1.04 11.64
N GLU A 58 16.70 1.89 12.21
CA GLU A 58 16.43 1.88 13.67
C GLU A 58 15.43 0.80 14.10
N GLY A 59 14.55 0.39 13.19
CA GLY A 59 13.46 -0.54 13.44
C GLY A 59 12.08 0.12 13.33
N PHE A 60 11.16 -0.60 12.68
CA PHE A 60 9.77 -0.17 12.56
C PHE A 60 9.00 -0.39 13.89
N PRO A 61 8.00 0.45 14.19
CA PRO A 61 7.12 0.22 15.33
C PRO A 61 6.39 -1.12 15.20
N SER A 62 5.93 -1.71 16.30
CA SER A 62 5.18 -2.96 16.23
C SER A 62 3.74 -2.76 15.73
N GLY A 63 3.16 -3.85 15.23
CA GLY A 63 1.77 -3.88 14.76
C GLY A 63 1.57 -3.20 13.41
N LYS A 64 0.30 -2.91 13.11
CA LYS A 64 -0.16 -2.51 11.78
C LYS A 64 0.61 -1.31 11.20
N LEU A 65 0.95 -0.32 12.03
CA LEU A 65 1.70 0.85 11.58
C LEU A 65 3.11 0.49 11.07
N GLY A 66 3.80 -0.43 11.75
CA GLY A 66 5.10 -0.90 11.32
C GLY A 66 5.04 -1.66 10.01
N ASP A 67 4.05 -2.53 9.86
CA ASP A 67 3.83 -3.27 8.62
C ASP A 67 3.57 -2.31 7.46
N MET A 68 2.73 -1.30 7.66
CA MET A 68 2.48 -0.25 6.66
C MET A 68 3.74 0.56 6.33
N LEU A 69 4.51 0.98 7.33
CA LEU A 69 5.77 1.71 7.10
C LEU A 69 6.80 0.86 6.34
N ARG A 70 6.85 -0.44 6.62
CA ARG A 70 7.68 -1.39 5.86
C ARG A 70 7.21 -1.50 4.42
N THR A 71 5.91 -1.56 4.16
CA THR A 71 5.38 -1.55 2.79
C THR A 71 5.75 -0.24 2.07
N VAL A 72 5.61 0.91 2.73
CA VAL A 72 6.03 2.21 2.16
C VAL A 72 7.53 2.22 1.88
N TYR A 73 8.35 1.67 2.77
CA TYR A 73 9.79 1.53 2.58
C TYR A 73 10.10 0.77 1.28
N GLU A 74 9.54 -0.44 1.14
CA GLU A 74 9.75 -1.29 -0.04
C GLU A 74 9.31 -0.59 -1.33
N ILE A 75 8.19 0.13 -1.29
CA ILE A 75 7.70 0.89 -2.45
C ILE A 75 8.69 1.99 -2.83
N LYS A 76 9.18 2.76 -1.86
CA LYS A 76 10.09 3.88 -2.12
C LYS A 76 11.44 3.43 -2.64
N VAL A 77 12.07 2.44 -2.00
CA VAL A 77 13.41 1.97 -2.41
C VAL A 77 13.42 1.30 -3.79
N ASN A 78 12.27 0.79 -4.25
CA ASN A 78 12.10 0.23 -5.59
C ASN A 78 11.53 1.24 -6.60
N GLY A 79 11.29 2.50 -6.22
CA GLY A 79 10.74 3.52 -7.11
C GLY A 79 9.30 3.28 -7.55
N LEU A 80 8.52 2.53 -6.78
CA LEU A 80 7.13 2.15 -7.09
C LEU A 80 6.10 3.19 -6.63
N GLU A 81 6.51 4.43 -6.37
CA GLU A 81 5.62 5.48 -5.83
C GLU A 81 4.49 5.85 -6.80
N PHE A 82 4.70 5.65 -8.11
CA PHE A 82 3.70 5.86 -9.15
C PHE A 82 2.41 5.04 -8.94
N LEU A 83 2.47 3.95 -8.16
CA LEU A 83 1.30 3.16 -7.79
C LEU A 83 0.25 3.99 -7.03
N PHE A 84 0.66 5.09 -6.40
CA PHE A 84 -0.23 5.96 -5.65
C PHE A 84 -0.77 7.14 -6.46
N ASP A 85 -0.27 7.40 -7.67
CA ASP A 85 -0.64 8.60 -8.45
C ASP A 85 -2.14 8.61 -8.82
N SER A 86 -2.74 7.45 -9.02
CA SER A 86 -4.15 7.31 -9.36
C SER A 86 -5.10 7.39 -8.16
N ILE A 87 -4.58 7.31 -6.93
CA ILE A 87 -5.38 7.21 -5.68
C ILE A 87 -5.07 8.31 -4.66
N ARG A 88 -4.27 9.33 -5.03
CA ARG A 88 -3.86 10.43 -4.16
C ARG A 88 -4.93 11.50 -3.99
#